data_AF-A0A812PZS3-F1
#
_entry.id   AF-A0A812PZS3-F1
#
_cell.length_a   1.000
_cell.length_b   1.000
_cell.length_c   1.000
_cell.angle_alpha   90.00
_cell.angle_beta   90.00
_cell.angle_gamma   90.00
#
_symmetry.space_group_name_H-M   'P 1'
#
loop_
_entity.id
_entity.type
_entity.pdbx_description
1 polymer ?
#
loop_
_entity_poly.entity_id
_entity_poly.type
_entity_poly.pdbx_seq_one_letter_code
_entity_poly.pdbx_strand_id
1 'polypeptide(L)'
;MFRARLATDALDSIKQPVTAEEAYEEAKSLLRYPVDSITEGLMKKFEITDVDAKTFVVKVIIDGQKLDKWGYGKGDGTDRVRHWKKVVMDDANMSLTIQDFVPEAALGAWVDEATDKEAYNTCILQVEKSPPRILIIFDDKDGKRLSDEGFRDVMYTWTDGIVSGVQTYKTAKVKVKANAPSLVEEGKESMVSEPMDAHVKYDKFWDKHLQYCKDFVKNVSAPGSTWFCLEEFGL
;
A
#
# COMPACT_ATOMS: atom_id res chain seq x y z
N MET A 1 0.30 11.42 -30.34
CA MET A 1 1.31 11.84 -29.35
C MET A 1 1.49 10.68 -28.37
N PHE A 2 2.62 9.98 -28.41
CA PHE A 2 2.90 8.85 -27.51
C PHE A 2 3.24 9.40 -26.13
N ARG A 3 2.36 9.19 -25.15
CA ARG A 3 2.64 9.55 -23.75
C ARG A 3 3.62 8.53 -23.18
N ALA A 4 4.72 8.96 -22.57
CA ALA A 4 5.67 8.05 -21.91
C ALA A 4 4.94 7.24 -20.83
N ARG A 5 5.14 5.93 -20.80
CA ARG A 5 4.51 5.01 -19.84
C ARG A 5 5.60 4.22 -19.15
N LEU A 6 5.49 4.06 -17.83
CA LEU A 6 6.26 3.05 -17.13
C LEU A 6 5.53 1.72 -17.34
N ALA A 7 6.26 0.70 -17.76
CA ALA A 7 5.71 -0.63 -18.01
C ALA A 7 6.54 -1.64 -17.21
N THR A 8 5.87 -2.55 -16.52
CA THR A 8 6.54 -3.71 -15.95
C THR A 8 6.98 -4.67 -17.06
N ASP A 9 7.92 -5.56 -16.72
CA ASP A 9 8.08 -6.79 -17.48
C ASP A 9 6.78 -7.62 -17.48
N ALA A 10 6.75 -8.63 -18.35
CA ALA A 10 5.60 -9.51 -18.47
C ALA A 10 5.37 -10.29 -17.17
N LEU A 11 4.18 -10.18 -16.59
CA LEU A 11 3.80 -10.78 -15.31
C LEU A 11 3.70 -12.32 -15.36
N ASP A 12 3.63 -12.89 -16.56
CA ASP A 12 3.66 -14.34 -16.79
C ASP A 12 5.07 -14.91 -16.86
N SER A 13 6.11 -14.06 -16.92
CA SER A 13 7.51 -14.48 -16.96
C SER A 13 8.14 -14.69 -15.57
N ILE A 14 7.49 -14.22 -14.51
CA ILE A 14 7.97 -14.37 -13.14
C ILE A 14 7.73 -15.80 -12.60
N LYS A 15 8.51 -16.22 -11.60
CA LYS A 15 8.49 -17.59 -11.05
C LYS A 15 7.08 -18.08 -10.67
N GLN A 16 6.24 -17.17 -10.18
CA GLN A 16 4.83 -17.42 -9.89
C GLN A 16 4.00 -16.45 -10.71
N PRO A 17 3.57 -16.88 -11.91
CA PRO A 17 2.83 -16.04 -12.85
C PRO A 17 1.62 -15.37 -12.21
N VAL A 18 1.42 -14.10 -12.54
CA VAL A 18 0.26 -13.30 -12.17
C VAL A 18 -0.52 -12.97 -13.45
N THR A 19 -1.81 -13.27 -13.48
CA THR A 19 -2.66 -12.90 -14.62
C THR A 19 -3.03 -11.42 -14.58
N ALA A 20 -3.48 -10.88 -15.71
CA ALA A 20 -3.96 -9.50 -15.79
C ALA A 20 -5.16 -9.26 -14.84
N GLU A 21 -6.09 -10.21 -14.81
CA GLU A 21 -7.26 -10.17 -13.92
C GLU A 21 -6.84 -10.14 -12.45
N GLU A 22 -5.90 -10.98 -12.04
CA GLU A 22 -5.42 -11.02 -10.65
C GLU A 22 -4.72 -9.72 -10.24
N ALA A 23 -3.85 -9.19 -11.11
CA ALA A 23 -3.19 -7.91 -10.86
C ALA A 23 -4.18 -6.75 -10.78
N TYR A 24 -5.21 -6.75 -11.63
CA TYR A 24 -6.25 -5.70 -11.62
C TYR A 24 -7.12 -5.76 -10.36
N GLU A 25 -7.54 -6.95 -9.93
CA GLU A 25 -8.29 -7.12 -8.68
C GLU A 25 -7.46 -6.72 -7.45
N GLU A 26 -6.18 -7.11 -7.40
CA GLU A 26 -5.30 -6.73 -6.30
C GLU A 26 -5.02 -5.22 -6.29
N ALA A 27 -4.83 -4.59 -7.45
CA ALA A 27 -4.70 -3.14 -7.55
C ALA A 27 -5.96 -2.41 -7.00
N LYS A 28 -7.17 -2.91 -7.31
CA LYS A 28 -8.41 -2.40 -6.73
C LYS A 28 -8.44 -2.57 -5.21
N SER A 29 -8.03 -3.73 -4.71
CA SER A 29 -7.97 -4.02 -3.26
C SER A 29 -7.06 -3.04 -2.53
N LEU A 30 -5.82 -2.87 -3.02
CA LEU A 30 -4.83 -1.95 -2.45
C LEU A 30 -5.31 -0.49 -2.48
N LEU A 31 -6.01 -0.07 -3.53
CA LEU A 31 -6.54 1.30 -3.60
C LEU A 31 -7.77 1.51 -2.72
N ARG A 32 -8.55 0.46 -2.43
CA ARG A 32 -9.65 0.53 -1.46
C ARG A 32 -9.16 0.59 -0.02
N TYR A 33 -8.00 0.00 0.28
CA TYR A 33 -7.37 0.08 1.60
C TYR A 33 -5.86 0.43 1.49
N PRO A 34 -5.52 1.69 1.15
CA PRO A 34 -4.15 2.11 0.93
C PRO A 34 -3.45 2.44 2.26
N VAL A 35 -3.52 1.52 3.23
CA VAL A 35 -2.95 1.70 4.56
C VAL A 35 -1.83 0.68 4.75
N ASP A 36 -0.58 1.16 4.74
CA ASP A 36 0.58 0.36 5.10
C ASP A 36 0.69 0.18 6.63
N SER A 37 1.60 -0.69 7.08
CA SER A 37 1.73 -1.00 8.52
C SER A 37 2.11 0.20 9.40
N ILE A 38 2.83 1.19 8.83
CA ILE A 38 3.20 2.41 9.55
C ILE A 38 1.96 3.30 9.70
N THR A 39 1.27 3.52 8.58
CA THR A 39 0.06 4.33 8.50
C THR A 39 -1.02 3.74 9.41
N GLU A 40 -1.18 2.42 9.46
CA GLU A 40 -2.10 1.71 10.36
C GLU A 40 -1.84 2.08 11.84
N GLY A 41 -0.58 2.03 12.28
CA GLY A 41 -0.22 2.34 13.67
C GLY A 41 -0.50 3.80 14.05
N LEU A 42 -0.34 4.72 13.09
CA LEU A 42 -0.54 6.16 13.26
C LEU A 42 -1.98 6.59 12.94
N MET A 43 -2.81 5.70 12.39
CA MET A 43 -4.13 6.04 11.89
C MET A 43 -5.04 6.54 13.01
N LYS A 44 -5.78 7.60 12.69
CA LYS A 44 -6.90 8.13 13.47
C LYS A 44 -8.23 7.71 12.87
N LYS A 45 -8.33 7.80 11.54
CA LYS A 45 -9.58 7.57 10.81
C LYS A 45 -9.29 7.05 9.41
N PHE A 46 -10.05 6.03 9.02
CA PHE A 46 -10.14 5.53 7.65
C PHE A 46 -11.57 5.71 7.16
N GLU A 47 -11.74 6.29 5.98
CA GLU A 47 -13.03 6.47 5.33
C GLU A 47 -12.95 5.99 3.89
N ILE A 48 -13.93 5.17 3.51
CA ILE A 48 -14.20 4.84 2.11
C ILE A 48 -15.64 5.25 1.80
N THR A 49 -15.84 5.91 0.68
CA THR A 49 -17.15 6.35 0.19
C THR A 49 -17.32 5.85 -1.24
N ASP A 50 -18.20 4.88 -1.45
CA ASP A 50 -18.62 4.48 -2.79
C ASP A 50 -19.53 5.58 -3.37
N VAL A 51 -19.08 6.24 -4.43
CA VAL A 51 -19.83 7.30 -5.11
C VAL A 51 -20.83 6.69 -6.09
N ASP A 52 -20.39 5.65 -6.80
CA ASP A 52 -21.20 4.84 -7.70
C ASP A 52 -20.54 3.45 -7.88
N ALA A 53 -21.06 2.61 -8.78
CA ALA A 53 -20.56 1.25 -9.01
C ALA A 53 -19.10 1.20 -9.52
N LYS A 54 -18.59 2.29 -10.10
CA LYS A 54 -17.26 2.38 -10.70
C LYS A 54 -16.35 3.40 -9.99
N THR A 55 -16.89 4.18 -9.08
CA THR A 55 -16.16 5.28 -8.45
C THR A 55 -16.21 5.17 -6.94
N PHE A 56 -15.06 5.27 -6.29
CA PHE A 56 -14.97 5.39 -4.85
C PHE A 56 -13.94 6.45 -4.44
N VAL A 57 -14.11 6.97 -3.24
CA VAL A 57 -13.19 7.93 -2.61
C VAL A 57 -12.66 7.31 -1.33
N VAL A 58 -11.35 7.37 -1.13
CA VAL A 58 -10.69 6.95 0.11
C VAL A 58 -10.03 8.14 0.77
N LYS A 59 -10.16 8.22 2.10
CA LYS A 59 -9.47 9.21 2.92
C LYS A 59 -8.89 8.55 4.16
N VAL A 60 -7.59 8.76 4.40
CA VAL A 60 -6.86 8.28 5.57
C VAL A 60 -6.33 9.48 6.34
N ILE A 61 -6.75 9.59 7.60
CA ILE A 61 -6.30 10.62 8.53
C ILE A 61 -5.39 9.96 9.56
N ILE A 62 -4.17 10.47 9.67
CA ILE A 62 -3.18 10.15 10.69
C ILE A 62 -3.42 11.05 11.91
N ASP A 63 -3.30 10.46 13.10
CA ASP A 63 -3.42 11.15 14.38
C ASP A 63 -2.19 12.05 14.61
N GLY A 64 -2.42 13.35 14.77
CA GLY A 64 -1.35 14.32 14.97
C GLY A 64 -0.53 14.08 16.24
N GLN A 65 -1.16 13.63 17.34
CA GLN A 65 -0.44 13.35 18.59
C GLN A 65 0.43 12.11 18.47
N LYS A 66 -0.03 11.07 17.76
CA LYS A 66 0.81 9.89 17.45
C LYS A 66 1.96 10.30 16.54
N LEU A 67 1.68 11.13 15.55
CA LEU A 67 2.67 11.60 14.58
C LEU A 67 3.75 12.48 15.23
N ASP A 68 3.38 13.36 16.16
CA ASP A 68 4.30 14.15 16.99
C ASP A 68 5.22 13.23 17.81
N LYS A 69 4.65 12.22 18.49
CA LYS A 69 5.43 11.24 19.26
C LYS A 69 6.36 10.40 18.39
N TRP A 70 5.98 10.18 17.14
CA TRP A 70 6.79 9.46 16.16
C TRP A 70 7.89 10.33 15.54
N GLY A 71 7.87 11.64 15.77
CA GLY A 71 8.92 12.58 15.32
C GLY A 71 8.68 13.21 13.94
N TYR A 72 7.49 13.02 13.36
CA TYR A 72 7.13 13.55 12.02
C TYR A 72 5.97 14.55 12.06
N GLY A 73 5.53 14.93 13.27
CA GLY A 73 4.44 15.88 13.48
C GLY A 73 4.91 17.33 13.61
N LYS A 74 3.96 18.28 13.70
CA LYS A 74 4.23 19.72 13.90
C LYS A 74 4.56 20.07 15.36
N GLY A 75 4.34 19.15 16.30
CA GLY A 75 4.47 19.37 17.74
C GLY A 75 3.25 20.00 18.41
N ASP A 76 2.15 20.20 17.66
CA ASP A 76 0.91 20.83 18.12
C ASP A 76 -0.29 19.87 18.12
N GLY A 77 -0.08 18.59 17.78
CA GLY A 77 -1.11 17.57 17.69
C GLY A 77 -2.00 17.66 16.45
N THR A 78 -1.65 18.47 15.44
CA THR A 78 -2.45 18.62 14.21
C THR A 78 -2.44 17.34 13.38
N ASP A 79 -3.63 16.83 13.07
CA ASP A 79 -3.79 15.64 12.23
C ASP A 79 -3.30 15.86 10.80
N ARG A 80 -2.99 14.76 10.12
CA ARG A 80 -2.50 14.78 8.74
C ARG A 80 -3.37 13.90 7.86
N VAL A 81 -3.77 14.41 6.70
CA VAL A 81 -4.41 13.61 5.65
C VAL A 81 -3.31 12.93 4.84
N ARG A 82 -3.07 11.65 5.13
CA ARG A 82 -2.02 10.84 4.50
C ARG A 82 -2.39 10.42 3.09
N HIS A 83 -3.63 9.98 2.92
CA HIS A 83 -4.22 9.58 1.65
C HIS A 83 -5.56 10.29 1.49
N TRP A 84 -5.80 10.85 0.30
CA TRP A 84 -7.11 11.32 -0.10
C TRP A 84 -7.18 11.17 -1.61
N LYS A 85 -7.91 10.15 -2.07
CA LYS A 85 -7.91 9.75 -3.46
C LYS A 85 -9.33 9.54 -3.96
N LYS A 86 -9.60 9.92 -5.20
CA LYS A 86 -10.74 9.43 -5.98
C LYS A 86 -10.25 8.41 -6.99
N VAL A 87 -10.91 7.26 -7.03
CA VAL A 87 -10.58 6.17 -7.96
C VAL A 87 -11.79 5.91 -8.85
N VAL A 88 -11.55 5.86 -10.16
CA VAL A 88 -12.55 5.53 -11.19
C VAL A 88 -12.09 4.28 -11.93
N MET A 89 -12.95 3.27 -11.94
CA MET A 89 -12.69 1.94 -12.50
C MET A 89 -13.24 1.83 -13.93
N ASP A 90 -12.43 1.27 -14.81
CA ASP A 90 -12.81 0.85 -16.16
C ASP A 90 -12.48 -0.64 -16.33
N ASP A 91 -13.40 -1.49 -15.85
CA ASP A 91 -13.23 -2.94 -15.86
C ASP A 91 -13.11 -3.53 -17.27
N ALA A 92 -13.68 -2.86 -18.28
CA ALA A 92 -13.60 -3.31 -19.66
C ALA A 92 -12.16 -3.21 -20.20
N ASN A 93 -11.44 -2.18 -19.78
CA ASN A 93 -10.05 -1.91 -20.18
C ASN A 93 -9.02 -2.26 -19.10
N MET A 94 -9.45 -2.82 -17.96
CA MET A 94 -8.61 -3.09 -16.78
C MET A 94 -7.78 -1.88 -16.36
N SER A 95 -8.44 -0.72 -16.29
CA SER A 95 -7.79 0.55 -15.98
C SER A 95 -8.41 1.19 -14.75
N LEU A 96 -7.56 1.82 -13.94
CA LEU A 96 -7.91 2.61 -12.77
C LEU A 96 -7.38 4.02 -12.97
N THR A 97 -8.26 5.00 -12.97
CA THR A 97 -7.87 6.42 -12.91
C THR A 97 -7.92 6.88 -11.47
N ILE A 98 -6.80 7.35 -10.96
CA ILE A 98 -6.58 7.72 -9.58
C ILE A 98 -6.26 9.22 -9.56
N GLN A 99 -7.04 9.98 -8.82
CA GLN A 99 -6.81 11.40 -8.59
C GLN A 99 -6.45 11.59 -7.13
N ASP A 100 -5.22 12.01 -6.86
CA ASP A 100 -4.79 12.33 -5.51
C ASP A 100 -5.14 13.77 -5.18
N PHE A 101 -5.65 14.01 -3.98
CA PHE A 101 -5.97 15.35 -3.47
C PHE A 101 -4.90 15.85 -2.48
N VAL A 102 -3.92 15.02 -2.14
CA VAL A 102 -2.80 15.36 -1.26
C VAL A 102 -1.47 14.83 -1.85
N PRO A 103 -0.32 15.47 -1.55
CA PRO A 103 0.98 15.05 -2.08
C PRO A 103 1.51 13.82 -1.34
N GLU A 104 1.15 12.61 -1.77
CA GLU A 104 1.48 11.38 -1.03
C GLU A 104 2.98 11.11 -0.91
N ALA A 105 3.76 11.45 -1.94
CA ALA A 105 5.22 11.36 -1.90
C ALA A 105 5.82 12.25 -0.79
N ALA A 106 5.12 13.32 -0.39
CA ALA A 106 5.50 14.21 0.69
C ALA A 106 4.79 13.90 2.00
N LEU A 107 4.32 12.66 2.21
CA LEU A 107 3.54 12.22 3.38
C LEU A 107 2.13 12.83 3.49
N GLY A 108 1.56 13.33 2.39
CA GLY A 108 0.23 13.95 2.38
C GLY A 108 0.24 15.40 2.90
N ALA A 109 -0.92 15.92 3.28
CA ALA A 109 -1.09 17.32 3.72
C ALA A 109 -1.67 17.40 5.13
N TRP A 110 -1.42 18.50 5.84
CA TRP A 110 -2.06 18.75 7.13
C TRP A 110 -3.57 18.90 6.97
N VAL A 111 -4.35 18.49 7.97
CA VAL A 111 -5.82 18.43 7.85
C VAL A 111 -6.47 19.81 7.62
N ASP A 112 -5.83 20.86 8.13
CA ASP A 112 -6.21 22.26 7.96
C ASP A 112 -5.83 22.84 6.58
N GLU A 113 -4.95 22.16 5.84
CA GLU A 113 -4.46 22.55 4.52
C GLU A 113 -5.04 21.67 3.39
N ALA A 114 -5.50 20.46 3.71
CA ALA A 114 -5.96 19.47 2.74
C ALA A 114 -7.31 19.86 2.10
N THR A 115 -7.43 19.67 0.78
CA THR A 115 -8.66 19.97 0.02
C THR A 115 -8.85 19.00 -1.14
N ASP A 116 -10.10 18.69 -1.48
CA ASP A 116 -10.51 17.87 -2.62
C ASP A 116 -11.07 18.67 -3.81
N LYS A 117 -10.88 19.99 -3.80
CA LYS A 117 -11.39 20.86 -4.87
C LYS A 117 -10.70 20.61 -6.22
N GLU A 118 -9.40 20.37 -6.18
CA GLU A 118 -8.56 20.12 -7.35
C GLU A 118 -7.64 18.93 -7.07
N ALA A 119 -7.48 18.05 -8.06
CA ALA A 119 -6.56 16.94 -7.95
C ALA A 119 -5.11 17.48 -7.95
N TYR A 120 -4.35 17.11 -6.93
CA TYR A 120 -2.92 17.36 -6.84
C TYR A 120 -2.14 16.57 -7.91
N ASN A 121 -2.54 15.35 -8.25
CA ASN A 121 -1.94 14.62 -9.37
C ASN A 121 -2.98 13.66 -9.97
N THR A 122 -2.67 13.12 -11.15
CA THR A 122 -3.47 12.05 -11.76
C THR A 122 -2.59 10.90 -12.17
N CYS A 123 -2.96 9.70 -11.73
CA CYS A 123 -2.32 8.45 -12.10
C CYS A 123 -3.34 7.57 -12.85
N ILE A 124 -2.90 6.96 -13.95
CA ILE A 124 -3.64 5.89 -14.62
C ILE A 124 -2.81 4.63 -14.49
N LEU A 125 -3.37 3.64 -13.80
CA LEU A 125 -2.86 2.28 -13.75
C LEU A 125 -3.69 1.45 -14.73
N GLN A 126 -3.04 0.82 -15.70
CA GLN A 126 -3.70 -0.05 -16.68
C GLN A 126 -3.02 -1.41 -16.68
N VAL A 127 -3.80 -2.49 -16.73
CA VAL A 127 -3.27 -3.85 -16.83
C VAL A 127 -3.52 -4.38 -18.25
N GLU A 128 -2.45 -4.64 -18.99
CA GLU A 128 -2.52 -5.29 -20.31
C GLU A 128 -2.72 -6.80 -20.15
N LYS A 129 -3.30 -7.47 -21.16
CA LYS A 129 -3.56 -8.91 -21.14
C LYS A 129 -2.53 -9.77 -21.90
N SER A 130 -1.86 -9.19 -22.90
CA SER A 130 -1.02 -9.97 -23.83
C SER A 130 0.20 -9.18 -24.31
N PRO A 131 1.39 -9.39 -23.72
CA PRO A 131 1.60 -10.12 -22.46
C PRO A 131 0.99 -9.37 -21.26
N PRO A 132 0.69 -10.05 -20.14
CA PRO A 132 0.17 -9.38 -18.96
C PRO A 132 1.20 -8.41 -18.39
N ARG A 133 0.84 -7.12 -18.22
CA ARG A 133 1.75 -6.07 -17.74
C ARG A 133 0.98 -5.01 -16.95
N ILE A 134 1.65 -4.36 -16.00
CA ILE A 134 1.14 -3.14 -15.38
C ILE A 134 1.77 -1.94 -16.09
N LEU A 135 0.92 -1.05 -16.59
CA LEU A 135 1.29 0.24 -17.15
C LEU A 135 0.91 1.34 -16.18
N ILE A 136 1.83 2.26 -15.92
CA ILE A 136 1.58 3.42 -15.07
C ILE A 136 1.88 4.70 -15.84
N ILE A 137 0.90 5.59 -15.80
CA ILE A 137 0.92 6.91 -16.42
C ILE A 137 0.65 7.91 -15.30
N PHE A 138 1.62 8.77 -14.99
CA PHE A 138 1.49 9.72 -13.89
C PHE A 138 1.76 11.14 -14.38
N ASP A 139 0.79 12.02 -14.18
CA ASP A 139 0.87 13.44 -14.45
C ASP A 139 0.81 14.19 -13.11
N ASP A 140 1.79 15.06 -12.84
CA ASP A 140 1.81 15.89 -11.63
C ASP A 140 0.75 17.01 -11.69
N LYS A 141 0.71 17.86 -10.65
CA LYS A 141 -0.23 18.99 -10.55
C LYS A 141 -0.16 19.97 -11.73
N ASP A 142 0.99 20.06 -12.38
CA ASP A 142 1.25 20.97 -13.50
C ASP A 142 1.00 20.25 -14.84
N GLY A 143 0.50 19.00 -14.80
CA GLY A 143 0.26 18.16 -15.97
C GLY A 143 1.54 17.61 -16.59
N LYS A 144 2.68 17.73 -15.91
CA LYS A 144 3.96 17.20 -16.39
C LYS A 144 4.01 15.70 -16.12
N ARG A 145 4.37 14.96 -17.16
CA ARG A 145 4.62 13.51 -17.09
C ARG A 145 5.86 13.23 -16.25
N LEU A 146 5.70 12.45 -15.18
CA LEU A 146 6.83 11.93 -14.42
C LEU A 146 7.35 10.62 -15.04
N SER A 147 8.67 10.52 -15.18
CA SER A 147 9.35 9.37 -15.81
C SER A 147 10.84 9.27 -15.44
N ASP A 148 11.27 9.97 -14.40
CA ASP A 148 12.66 9.91 -13.91
C ASP A 148 12.90 8.69 -12.99
N GLU A 149 14.16 8.50 -12.58
CA GLU A 149 14.58 7.37 -11.75
C GLU A 149 13.93 7.39 -10.36
N GLY A 150 13.76 8.57 -9.77
CA GLY A 150 13.10 8.70 -8.47
C GLY A 150 11.64 8.25 -8.55
N PHE A 151 10.93 8.64 -9.62
CA PHE A 151 9.57 8.18 -9.86
C PHE A 151 9.51 6.66 -10.12
N ARG A 152 10.45 6.10 -10.89
CA ARG A 152 10.56 4.64 -11.09
C ARG A 152 10.64 3.90 -9.75
N ASP A 153 11.47 4.38 -8.82
CA ASP A 153 11.68 3.70 -7.55
C ASP A 153 10.43 3.70 -6.67
N VAL A 154 9.65 4.79 -6.69
CA VAL A 154 8.33 4.84 -6.04
C VAL A 154 7.35 3.85 -6.67
N MET A 155 7.40 3.66 -7.99
CA MET A 155 6.52 2.71 -8.69
C MET A 155 6.84 1.24 -8.37
N TYR A 156 8.07 0.91 -7.94
CA TYR A 156 8.36 -0.43 -7.43
C TYR A 156 7.55 -0.75 -6.18
N THR A 157 7.36 0.20 -5.26
CA THR A 157 6.51 -0.03 -4.08
C THR A 157 5.08 -0.43 -4.44
N TRP A 158 4.51 0.18 -5.48
CA TRP A 158 3.15 -0.12 -5.94
C TRP A 158 3.09 -1.46 -6.68
N THR A 159 3.99 -1.68 -7.63
CA THR A 159 3.99 -2.89 -8.45
C THR A 159 4.36 -4.13 -7.63
N ASP A 160 5.29 -4.01 -6.69
CA ASP A 160 5.60 -5.07 -5.73
C ASP A 160 4.42 -5.34 -4.80
N GLY A 161 3.71 -4.32 -4.33
CA GLY A 161 2.49 -4.51 -3.54
C GLY A 161 1.46 -5.36 -4.27
N ILE A 162 1.18 -5.04 -5.54
CA ILE A 162 0.23 -5.77 -6.38
C ILE A 162 0.72 -7.21 -6.64
N VAL A 163 1.96 -7.39 -7.09
CA VAL A 163 2.46 -8.72 -7.45
C VAL A 163 2.61 -9.62 -6.21
N SER A 164 3.17 -9.07 -5.13
CA SER A 164 3.38 -9.81 -3.88
C SER A 164 2.06 -10.13 -3.18
N GLY A 165 1.04 -9.27 -3.26
CA GLY A 165 -0.31 -9.56 -2.77
C GLY A 165 -0.87 -10.82 -3.41
N VAL A 166 -0.94 -10.84 -4.75
CA VAL A 166 -1.39 -12.02 -5.52
C VAL A 166 -0.58 -13.27 -5.19
N GLN A 167 0.75 -13.17 -5.19
CA GLN A 167 1.63 -14.31 -4.90
C GLN A 167 1.45 -14.83 -3.48
N THR A 168 1.23 -13.95 -2.51
CA THR A 168 0.95 -14.32 -1.12
C THR A 168 -0.32 -15.17 -1.04
N TYR A 169 -1.41 -14.74 -1.67
CA TYR A 169 -2.65 -15.51 -1.68
C TYR A 169 -2.52 -16.88 -2.36
N LYS A 170 -1.81 -16.93 -3.51
CA LYS A 170 -1.55 -18.18 -4.25
C LYS A 170 -0.72 -19.17 -3.46
N THR A 171 0.30 -18.69 -2.76
CA THR A 171 1.29 -19.53 -2.08
C THR A 171 1.00 -19.79 -0.61
N ALA A 172 0.06 -19.06 -0.02
CA ALA A 172 -0.36 -19.25 1.36
C ALA A 172 -0.76 -20.72 1.56
N LYS A 173 0.01 -21.41 2.40
CA LYS A 173 -0.25 -22.80 2.79
C LYS A 173 -1.44 -22.91 3.74
N VAL A 174 -1.58 -21.91 4.60
CA VAL A 174 -2.71 -21.77 5.53
C VAL A 174 -3.74 -20.89 4.85
N LYS A 175 -4.95 -21.41 4.63
CA LYS A 175 -6.05 -20.61 4.09
C LYS A 175 -6.81 -19.91 5.22
N VAL A 176 -7.33 -18.73 4.94
CA VAL A 176 -8.17 -17.96 5.86
C VAL A 176 -9.59 -17.95 5.30
N LYS A 177 -10.57 -18.26 6.15
CA LYS A 177 -11.99 -18.22 5.82
C LYS A 177 -12.60 -16.94 6.38
N ALA A 178 -13.15 -16.14 5.50
CA ALA A 178 -13.98 -14.99 5.88
C ALA A 178 -15.36 -15.46 6.37
N ASN A 179 -15.98 -14.64 7.22
CA ASN A 179 -17.33 -14.83 7.75
C ASN A 179 -17.54 -16.22 8.38
N ALA A 180 -16.49 -16.80 8.97
CA ALA A 180 -16.60 -18.03 9.73
C ALA A 180 -17.15 -17.73 11.13
N PRO A 181 -17.84 -18.66 11.79
CA PRO A 181 -18.23 -18.46 13.19
C PRO A 181 -17.01 -18.13 14.06
N SER A 182 -17.13 -17.10 14.88
CA SER A 182 -16.08 -16.70 15.81
C SER A 182 -15.80 -17.83 16.80
N LEU A 183 -14.52 -18.13 17.00
CA LEU A 183 -14.08 -19.16 17.95
C LEU A 183 -14.20 -18.70 19.42
N VAL A 184 -14.38 -17.41 19.66
CA VAL A 184 -14.36 -16.78 20.98
C VAL A 184 -15.68 -16.12 21.37
N GLU A 185 -16.50 -15.71 20.39
CA GLU A 185 -17.74 -14.97 20.62
C GLU A 185 -18.91 -15.64 19.91
N GLU A 186 -19.79 -16.28 20.69
CA GLU A 186 -20.96 -16.97 20.15
C GLU A 186 -21.88 -16.04 19.34
N GLY A 187 -22.33 -16.51 18.19
CA GLY A 187 -23.24 -15.77 17.30
C GLY A 187 -22.58 -14.67 16.47
N LYS A 188 -21.26 -14.46 16.57
CA LYS A 188 -20.52 -13.50 15.74
C LYS A 188 -19.70 -14.20 14.65
N GLU A 189 -19.38 -13.45 13.59
CA GLU A 189 -18.50 -13.87 12.50
C GLU A 189 -17.06 -13.36 12.72
N SER A 190 -16.08 -14.07 12.15
CA SER A 190 -14.66 -13.74 12.22
C SER A 190 -13.89 -14.23 10.99
N MET A 191 -12.63 -13.82 10.90
CA MET A 191 -11.65 -14.35 9.95
C MET A 191 -10.89 -15.50 10.62
N VAL A 192 -11.13 -16.73 10.20
CA VAL A 192 -10.54 -17.92 10.85
C VAL A 192 -9.57 -18.61 9.90
N SER A 193 -8.31 -18.70 10.29
CA SER A 193 -7.31 -19.49 9.57
C SER A 193 -7.50 -20.98 9.80
N GLU A 194 -7.15 -21.79 8.81
CA GLU A 194 -6.97 -23.22 8.99
C GLU A 194 -5.86 -23.51 10.03
N PRO A 195 -5.89 -24.69 10.69
CA PRO A 195 -4.85 -25.05 11.64
C PRO A 195 -3.45 -24.95 11.03
N MET A 196 -2.56 -24.23 11.70
CA MET A 196 -1.20 -24.02 11.22
C MET A 196 -0.27 -25.21 11.48
N ASP A 197 -0.66 -26.16 12.34
CA ASP A 197 0.18 -27.25 12.83
C ASP A 197 0.75 -28.16 11.73
N ALA A 198 0.04 -28.25 10.60
CA ALA A 198 0.49 -28.99 9.41
C ALA A 198 1.66 -28.31 8.68
N HIS A 199 1.91 -27.02 8.94
CA HIS A 199 2.86 -26.19 8.22
C HIS A 199 3.92 -25.53 9.11
N VAL A 200 3.56 -25.24 10.36
CA VAL A 200 4.41 -24.54 11.33
C VAL A 200 4.29 -25.26 12.65
N LYS A 201 5.37 -25.93 13.07
CA LYS A 201 5.48 -26.45 14.44
C LYS A 201 5.88 -25.31 15.37
N TYR A 202 5.18 -25.17 16.50
CA TYR A 202 5.41 -24.10 17.46
C TYR A 202 6.89 -23.93 17.84
N ASP A 203 7.57 -25.02 18.21
CA ASP A 203 8.98 -24.96 18.61
C ASP A 203 9.87 -24.37 17.50
N LYS A 204 9.65 -24.77 16.25
CA LYS A 204 10.41 -24.24 15.10
C LYS A 204 10.11 -22.76 14.84
N PHE A 205 8.86 -22.35 15.04
CA PHE A 205 8.49 -20.94 14.93
C PHE A 205 9.18 -20.12 16.02
N TRP A 206 9.11 -20.61 17.26
CA TRP A 206 9.70 -19.95 18.42
C TRP A 206 11.22 -19.82 18.29
N ASP A 207 11.90 -20.89 17.89
CA ASP A 207 13.35 -20.87 17.66
C ASP A 207 13.75 -19.82 16.62
N LYS A 208 13.01 -19.74 15.50
CA LYS A 208 13.25 -18.73 14.46
C LYS A 208 12.94 -17.31 14.93
N HIS A 209 11.83 -17.13 15.65
CA HIS A 209 11.47 -15.82 16.20
C HIS A 209 12.52 -15.33 17.20
N LEU A 210 12.97 -16.21 18.09
CA LEU A 210 14.03 -15.90 19.05
C LEU A 210 15.34 -15.56 18.34
N GLN A 211 15.69 -16.27 17.27
CA GLN A 211 16.86 -15.96 16.46
C GLN A 211 16.73 -14.59 15.80
N TYR A 212 15.58 -14.28 15.19
CA TYR A 212 15.31 -12.97 14.61
C TYR A 212 15.45 -11.85 15.65
N CYS A 213 14.85 -12.00 16.84
CA CYS A 213 14.96 -11.00 17.91
C CYS A 213 16.41 -10.80 18.36
N LYS A 214 17.19 -11.89 18.48
CA LYS A 214 18.63 -11.81 18.79
C LYS A 214 19.41 -11.07 17.71
N ASP A 215 19.12 -11.34 16.44
CA ASP A 215 19.81 -10.72 15.31
C ASP A 215 19.42 -9.25 15.16
N PHE A 216 18.15 -8.91 15.34
CA PHE A 216 17.66 -7.53 15.40
C PHE A 216 18.41 -6.75 16.49
N VAL A 217 18.47 -7.26 17.72
CA VAL A 217 19.20 -6.60 18.82
C VAL A 217 20.67 -6.42 18.47
N LYS A 218 21.35 -7.45 17.95
CA LYS A 218 22.76 -7.35 17.53
C LYS A 218 22.99 -6.29 16.45
N ASN A 219 22.08 -6.22 15.48
CA ASN A 219 22.19 -5.32 14.34
C ASN A 219 21.76 -3.88 14.67
N VAL A 220 21.02 -3.67 15.75
CA VAL A 220 20.68 -2.34 16.29
C VAL A 220 21.74 -1.87 17.30
N SER A 221 22.43 -2.79 17.97
CA SER A 221 23.47 -2.50 18.97
C SER A 221 24.88 -2.34 18.39
N ALA A 222 25.05 -2.48 17.07
CA ALA A 222 26.35 -2.29 16.44
C ALA A 222 26.71 -0.79 16.47
N PRO A 223 27.86 -0.40 17.04
CA PRO A 223 28.33 0.98 16.95
C PRO A 223 28.49 1.35 15.46
N GLY A 224 27.62 2.20 14.95
CA GLY A 224 27.60 2.60 13.53
C GLY A 224 26.45 2.02 12.68
N SER A 225 25.54 1.20 13.22
CA SER A 225 24.29 0.84 12.56
C SER A 225 23.24 1.94 12.77
N THR A 226 23.40 3.04 12.04
CA THR A 226 22.39 4.08 11.87
C THR A 226 21.18 3.51 11.14
N TRP A 227 20.21 2.99 11.89
CA TRP A 227 18.82 3.02 11.40
C TRP A 227 18.33 4.46 11.58
N PHE A 228 18.10 5.12 10.44
CA PHE A 228 17.84 6.54 10.19
C PHE A 228 19.07 7.46 10.28
N CYS A 229 19.82 7.59 9.17
CA CYS A 229 20.59 8.79 8.87
C CYS A 229 19.64 10.00 8.83
N LEU A 230 19.48 10.66 9.98
CA LEU A 230 18.98 12.04 10.10
C LEU A 230 20.10 13.08 9.89
N GLU A 231 21.34 12.64 9.59
CA GLU A 231 22.49 13.54 9.43
C GLU A 231 22.83 13.89 7.96
N GLU A 232 22.19 13.28 6.95
CA GLU A 232 22.45 13.60 5.53
C GLU A 232 21.51 14.68 4.94
N PHE A 233 20.65 15.31 5.74
CA PHE A 233 19.77 16.40 5.29
C PHE A 233 20.09 17.78 5.86
N GLY A 234 21.31 18.03 6.35
CA GLY A 234 21.89 19.37 6.46
C GLY A 234 20.94 20.52 6.85
N LEU A 235 20.16 20.34 7.93
CA LEU A 235 19.35 21.37 8.60
C LEU A 235 19.56 21.27 10.10
#